data_AF-A0A930FHD9-F1
#
_entry.id   AF-A0A930FHD9-F1
#
_cell.length_a   1.000
_cell.length_b   1.000
_cell.length_c   1.000
_cell.angle_alpha   90.00
_cell.angle_beta   90.00
_cell.angle_gamma   90.00
#
_symmetry.space_group_name_H-M   'P 1'
#
loop_
_entity.id
_entity.type
_entity.pdbx_description
1 polymer ?
#
loop_
_entity_poly.entity_id
_entity_poly.type
_entity_poly.pdbx_seq_one_letter_code
_entity_poly.pdbx_strand_id
1 'polypeptide(L)' 'MLHEMTLFPKPYTSIASGQKTIELRLYDEKRQSIQIGDQIRFTNTEDESQTTLCEVVQLHVFKNFAELYESLPLLK' A
#
# COMPACT_ATOMS: atom_id res chain seq x y z
N MET A 1 7.57 -1.79 12.91
CA MET A 1 6.75 -3.03 12.96
C MET A 1 6.63 -3.62 11.56
N LEU A 2 6.46 -4.94 11.43
CA LEU A 2 6.22 -5.58 10.13
C LEU A 2 4.74 -5.93 9.97
N HIS A 3 4.13 -5.45 8.89
CA HIS A 3 2.76 -5.77 8.48
C HIS A 3 2.78 -6.66 7.24
N GLU A 4 1.79 -7.55 7.14
CA GLU A 4 1.67 -8.46 6.00
C GLU A 4 0.34 -8.25 5.27
N MET A 5 0.45 -8.14 3.94
CA MET A 5 -0.67 -7.92 3.05
C MET A 5 -0.48 -8.68 1.74
N THR A 6 -1.58 -9.11 1.14
CA THR A 6 -1.58 -9.71 -0.19
C THR A 6 -2.10 -8.72 -1.23
N LEU A 7 -1.65 -8.91 -2.47
CA LEU A 7 -2.04 -8.12 -3.63
C LEU A 7 -2.26 -9.04 -4.84
N PHE A 8 -3.25 -8.71 -5.66
CA PHE A 8 -3.36 -9.30 -6.98
C PHE A 8 -2.12 -9.00 -7.83
N PRO A 9 -1.80 -9.82 -8.85
CA PRO A 9 -0.55 -9.72 -9.59
C PRO A 9 -0.28 -8.33 -10.18
N LYS A 10 -1.31 -7.66 -10.73
CA LYS A 10 -1.12 -6.36 -11.39
C LYS A 10 -0.69 -5.27 -10.39
N PRO A 11 -1.40 -5.02 -9.27
CA PRO A 11 -0.91 -4.12 -8.21
C PRO A 11 0.46 -4.53 -7.65
N TYR A 12 0.67 -5.84 -7.42
CA TYR A 12 1.94 -6.35 -6.90
C TYR A 12 3.11 -5.96 -7.82
N THR A 13 3.03 -6.29 -9.11
CA THR A 13 4.08 -5.98 -10.09
C THR A 13 4.36 -4.48 -10.19
N SER A 14 3.33 -3.64 -10.07
CA SER A 14 3.49 -2.18 -10.10
C SER A 14 4.20 -1.63 -8.86
N ILE A 15 3.99 -2.21 -7.68
CA ILE A 15 4.72 -1.86 -6.46
C ILE A 15 6.14 -2.41 -6.51
N ALA A 16 6.31 -3.68 -6.91
CA ALA A 16 7.61 -4.33 -7.00
C ALA A 16 8.55 -3.65 -8.02
N SER A 17 8.01 -3.05 -9.08
CA SER A 17 8.77 -2.26 -10.05
C SER A 17 9.05 -0.81 -9.60
N GLY A 18 8.47 -0.37 -8.49
CA GLY A 18 8.55 1.01 -8.02
C GLY A 18 7.68 2.01 -8.79
N GLN A 19 6.88 1.56 -9.76
CA GLN A 19 5.97 2.42 -10.51
C GLN A 19 4.83 2.95 -9.64
N LYS A 20 4.31 2.12 -8.74
CA LYS A 20 3.28 2.48 -7.76
C LYS A 20 3.93 2.65 -6.38
N THR A 21 3.97 3.90 -5.91
CA THR A 21 4.56 4.25 -4.61
C THR A 21 3.52 4.60 -3.55
N ILE A 22 2.24 4.76 -3.94
CA ILE A 22 1.13 5.04 -3.03
C ILE A 22 0.14 3.88 -3.08
N GLU A 23 -0.09 3.23 -1.94
CA GLU A 23 -1.08 2.16 -1.76
C GLU A 23 -2.33 2.69 -1.04
N LEU A 24 -3.50 2.34 -1.54
CA LEU A 24 -4.80 2.85 -1.06
C LEU A 24 -5.54 1.75 -0.31
N ARG A 25 -6.02 2.05 0.90
CA ARG A 25 -6.80 1.12 1.73
C ARG A 25 -7.87 1.89 2.50
N LEU A 26 -8.93 1.19 2.91
CA LEU A 26 -9.83 1.71 3.94
C LEU A 26 -9.07 1.87 5.25
N TYR A 27 -9.41 2.90 6.02
CA TYR A 27 -8.80 3.19 7.32
C TYR A 27 -9.46 2.35 8.44
N ASP A 28 -9.46 1.03 8.24
CA ASP A 28 -9.93 0.04 9.22
C ASP A 28 -8.96 -0.09 10.42
N GLU A 29 -9.41 -0.75 11.49
CA GLU A 29 -8.62 -0.90 12.73
C GLU A 29 -7.22 -1.52 12.48
N LYS A 30 -7.11 -2.46 11.53
CA LYS A 30 -5.83 -3.05 11.16
C LYS A 30 -4.89 -2.00 10.56
N ARG A 31 -5.38 -1.15 9.66
CA ARG A 31 -4.56 -0.11 8.99
C ARG A 31 -4.29 1.09 9.89
N GLN A 32 -5.15 1.35 10.88
CA GLN A 32 -4.92 2.35 11.92
C GLN A 32 -3.68 2.07 12.78
N SER A 33 -3.24 0.81 12.87
CA SER A 33 -2.02 0.42 13.60
C SER A 33 -0.71 0.74 12.87
N ILE A 34 -0.76 1.06 11.57
CA ILE A 34 0.44 1.33 10.77
C ILE A 34 1.01 2.69 11.13
N GLN A 35 2.33 2.77 11.32
CA GLN A 35 3.06 4.01 11.59
C GLN A 35 4.13 4.30 10.53
N ILE A 36 4.57 5.55 10.45
CA ILE A 36 5.74 5.93 9.64
C ILE A 36 6.97 5.19 10.18
N GLY A 37 7.79 4.63 9.29
CA GLY A 37 8.94 3.78 9.60
C GLY A 37 8.60 2.30 9.78
N ASP A 38 7.31 1.92 9.75
CA ASP A 38 6.94 0.51 9.66
C ASP A 38 7.27 -0.08 8.29
N GLN A 39 7.35 -1.41 8.23
CA GLN A 39 7.52 -2.15 6.99
C GLN A 39 6.25 -2.90 6.64
N ILE A 40 5.96 -3.00 5.35
CA ILE A 40 4.87 -3.82 4.81
C ILE A 40 5.48 -4.83 3.84
N ARG A 41 5.27 -6.11 4.09
CA ARG A 41 5.52 -7.17 3.12
C ARG A 41 4.26 -7.37 2.27
N PHE A 42 4.39 -7.12 0.98
CA PHE A 42 3.39 -7.47 0.00
C PHE A 42 3.72 -8.83 -0.62
N THR A 43 2.73 -9.72 -0.66
CA THR A 43 2.83 -11.03 -1.31
C THR A 43 1.86 -11.10 -2.49
N ASN A 44 2.30 -11.62 -3.62
CA ASN A 44 1.41 -11.85 -4.76
C ASN A 44 0.42 -12.97 -4.43
N THR A 45 -0.87 -12.76 -4.66
CA THR A 45 -1.92 -13.76 -4.40
C THR A 45 -1.84 -14.99 -5.31
N GLU A 46 -1.16 -14.88 -6.46
CA GLU A 46 -1.02 -16.00 -7.41
C GLU A 46 0.33 -16.74 -7.28
N ASP A 47 1.31 -16.16 -6.57
CA ASP A 47 2.62 -16.75 -6.33
C ASP A 47 3.19 -16.28 -4.99
N GLU A 48 3.06 -17.10 -3.95
CA GLU A 48 3.50 -16.76 -2.59
C GLU A 48 5.02 -16.61 -2.46
N SER A 49 5.80 -17.09 -3.44
CA SER A 49 7.26 -16.86 -3.47
C SER A 49 7.62 -15.43 -3.85
N GLN A 50 6.71 -14.72 -4.52
CA GLN A 50 6.88 -13.33 -4.89
C GLN A 50 6.47 -12.41 -3.75
N THR A 51 7.48 -11.86 -3.08
CA THR A 51 7.29 -10.85 -2.04
C THR A 51 8.13 -9.62 -2.28
N THR A 52 7.63 -8.47 -1.85
CA THR A 52 8.36 -7.19 -1.83
C THR A 52 8.17 -6.54 -0.47
N LEU A 53 9.26 -6.03 0.12
CA LEU A 53 9.25 -5.32 1.38
C LEU A 53 9.31 -3.81 1.11
N CYS A 54 8.35 -3.06 1.65
CA CYS A 54 8.27 -1.62 1.51
C CYS A 54 8.32 -0.95 2.88
N GLU A 55 8.91 0.25 2.96
CA GLU A 55 8.86 1.09 4.16
C GLU A 55 7.75 2.13 4.03
N VAL A 56 7.02 2.37 5.13
CA VAL A 56 6.00 3.40 5.23
C VAL A 56 6.67 4.73 5.48
N VAL A 57 6.82 5.54 4.43
CA VAL A 57 7.48 6.86 4.53
C VAL A 57 6.51 8.00 4.88
N GLN A 58 5.20 7.82 4.63
CA GLN A 58 4.17 8.82 4.86
C GLN A 58 2.79 8.16 4.99
N LEU A 59 1.91 8.74 5.81
CA LEU A 59 0.50 8.36 5.93
C LEU A 59 -0.42 9.52 5.55
N HIS A 60 -1.43 9.22 4.73
CA HIS A 60 -2.47 10.17 4.34
C HIS A 60 -3.84 9.60 4.71
N VAL A 61 -4.61 10.35 5.50
CA VAL A 61 -5.97 9.96 5.92
C VAL A 61 -6.94 10.99 5.37
N PHE A 62 -7.96 10.52 4.65
CA PHE A 62 -9.00 11.35 4.06
C PHE A 62 -10.37 10.88 4.52
N LYS A 63 -11.36 11.79 4.52
CA LYS A 63 -12.73 11.47 4.95
C LYS A 63 -13.44 10.54 3.97
N ASN A 64 -13.09 10.63 2.70
CA ASN A 64 -13.72 9.87 1.61
C ASN A 64 -12.76 9.77 0.41
N PHE A 65 -13.14 8.95 -0.58
CA PHE A 65 -12.34 8.76 -1.79
C PHE A 65 -12.26 10.00 -2.68
N ALA A 66 -13.28 10.86 -2.71
CA ALA A 66 -13.28 12.04 -3.56
C ALA A 66 -12.14 13.00 -3.16
N GLU A 67 -12.06 13.35 -1.87
CA GLU A 67 -10.96 14.18 -1.32
C GLU A 67 -9.58 13.57 -1.59
N LEU A 68 -9.48 12.24 -1.47
CA LEU A 68 -8.25 11.50 -1.72
C LEU A 68 -7.78 11.64 -3.18
N TYR A 69 -8.68 11.47 -4.16
CA TYR A 69 -8.34 11.58 -5.58
C TYR A 69 -8.05 13.01 -6.02
N GLU A 70 -8.62 14.01 -5.35
CA GLU A 70 -8.30 15.42 -5.57
C GLU A 70 -6.93 15.80 -5.00
N SER A 71 -6.49 15.15 -3.93
CA SER A 71 -5.29 15.55 -3.17
C SER A 71 -4.01 14.83 -3.59
N LEU A 72 -4.10 13.64 -4.20
CA LEU A 72 -2.94 12.80 -4.51
C LEU A 72 -2.79 12.55 -6.02
N PRO A 73 -1.56 12.50 -6.55
CA PRO A 73 -1.31 12.28 -7.97
C PRO A 73 -1.41 10.79 -8.35
N LEU A 74 -2.62 10.23 -8.24
CA LEU A 74 -2.88 8.78 -8.38
C LEU A 74 -3.15 8.32 -9.82
N LEU A 75 -3.51 9.24 -10.71
CA LEU A 75 -3.94 8.96 -12.09
C LEU A 75 -2.87 9.36 -13.12
N LYS A 76 -1.59 9.10 -12.83
CA LYS A 76 -0.53 9.28 -13.81
C LYS A 76 -0.54 8.18 -14.86
#